data_AF-A0A7R9G717-F1
#
_entry.id   AF-A0A7R9G717-F1
#
_cell.length_a   1.000
_cell.length_b   1.000
_cell.length_c   1.000
_cell.angle_alpha   90.00
_cell.angle_beta   90.00
_cell.angle_gamma   90.00
#
_symmetry.space_group_name_H-M   'P 1'
#
loop_
_entity.id
_entity.type
_entity.pdbx_description
1 polymer ?
#
loop_
_entity_poly.entity_id
_entity_poly.type
_entity_poly.pdbx_seq_one_letter_code
_entity_poly.pdbx_strand_id
1 'polypeptide(L)'
;MSECWKHTLRYREPDLEAVKGIKRVTLNNNRGLGDDGVLTLLEVIWDDLWLKALDLQDCGLSDRGVRSILDMLAFNTSLTIVDVQVNPGVSDDLVAQVMRMLYHNNISVRPEVKQEQLH
;
A
#
# COMPACT_ATOMS: atom_id res chain seq x y z
N MET A 1 -4.07 11.44 -34.36
CA MET A 1 -4.05 10.03 -33.89
C MET A 1 -3.23 10.02 -32.61
N SER A 2 -3.67 9.70 -31.40
CA SER A 2 -4.95 9.29 -30.83
C SER A 2 -4.85 9.66 -29.35
N GLU A 3 -5.46 10.79 -28.94
CA GLU A 3 -5.79 11.04 -27.53
C GLU A 3 -7.18 10.49 -27.20
N CYS A 4 -7.60 9.43 -27.90
CA CYS A 4 -8.88 8.76 -27.66
C CYS A 4 -9.01 8.26 -26.22
N TRP A 5 -7.89 8.08 -25.51
CA TRP A 5 -7.88 7.72 -24.08
C TRP A 5 -8.45 8.83 -23.18
N LYS A 6 -8.36 10.12 -23.57
CA LYS A 6 -8.96 11.24 -22.82
C LYS A 6 -10.49 11.27 -22.89
N HIS A 7 -11.08 10.59 -23.87
CA HIS A 7 -12.54 10.57 -24.08
C HIS A 7 -13.24 9.32 -23.49
N THR A 8 -12.48 8.31 -23.04
CA THR A 8 -13.05 7.06 -22.47
C THR A 8 -13.28 7.15 -20.96
N LEU A 9 -12.74 8.16 -20.27
CA LEU A 9 -13.07 8.51 -18.89
C LEU A 9 -13.35 10.02 -18.85
N ARG A 10 -14.57 10.41 -18.47
CA ARG A 10 -15.11 11.78 -18.54
C ARG A 10 -14.35 12.79 -17.66
N TYR A 11 -13.15 13.23 -18.07
CA TYR A 11 -12.42 14.42 -17.59
C TYR A 11 -12.50 14.71 -16.09
N ARG A 12 -12.53 13.68 -15.25
CA ARG A 12 -12.49 13.81 -13.80
C ARG A 12 -11.34 12.95 -13.35
N GLU A 13 -10.41 13.57 -12.61
CA GLU A 13 -9.57 12.79 -11.71
C GLU A 13 -10.54 11.92 -10.90
N PRO A 14 -10.36 10.59 -10.89
CA PRO A 14 -11.23 9.72 -10.11
C PRO A 14 -11.16 10.20 -8.67
N ASP A 15 -12.31 10.62 -8.14
CA ASP A 15 -12.43 10.95 -6.72
C ASP A 15 -12.27 9.62 -5.96
N LEU A 16 -11.02 9.31 -5.59
CA LEU A 16 -10.63 8.08 -4.91
C LEU A 16 -11.31 7.93 -3.53
N GLU A 17 -11.80 9.05 -2.98
CA GLU A 17 -12.59 9.11 -1.75
C GLU A 17 -14.08 8.81 -1.98
N ALA A 18 -14.60 9.11 -3.18
CA ALA A 18 -15.97 8.78 -3.57
C ALA A 18 -16.18 7.31 -3.96
N VAL A 19 -15.10 6.56 -4.26
CA VAL A 19 -15.21 5.15 -4.66
C VAL A 19 -15.39 4.27 -3.43
N LYS A 20 -16.53 3.58 -3.35
CA LYS A 20 -16.86 2.60 -2.31
C LYS A 20 -16.05 1.33 -2.56
N GLY A 21 -15.16 0.96 -1.63
CA GLY A 21 -14.32 -0.22 -1.72
C GLY A 21 -13.65 -0.55 -0.38
N ILE A 22 -12.99 -1.71 -0.30
CA ILE A 22 -12.24 -2.08 0.90
C ILE A 22 -11.02 -1.16 1.03
N LYS A 23 -10.92 -0.44 2.15
CA LYS A 23 -9.79 0.47 2.42
C LYS A 23 -8.77 -0.13 3.38
N ARG A 24 -9.17 -1.14 4.15
CA ARG A 24 -8.32 -1.83 5.12
C ARG A 24 -8.60 -3.31 5.14
N VAL A 25 -7.54 -4.11 5.13
CA VAL A 25 -7.60 -5.55 5.35
C VAL A 25 -6.76 -5.86 6.58
N THR A 26 -7.36 -6.52 7.57
CA THR A 26 -6.68 -6.93 8.81
C THR A 26 -6.68 -8.44 8.87
N LEU A 27 -5.49 -9.05 8.86
CA LEU A 27 -5.30 -10.50 8.90
C LEU A 27 -4.51 -10.94 10.15
N ASN A 28 -4.35 -10.05 11.13
CA ASN A 28 -3.57 -10.28 12.33
C ASN A 28 -3.87 -11.62 13.01
N ASN A 29 -2.85 -12.23 13.61
CA ASN A 29 -2.90 -13.53 14.29
C ASN A 29 -3.27 -14.70 13.37
N ASN A 30 -3.04 -14.57 12.07
CA ASN A 30 -3.22 -15.64 11.11
C ASN A 30 -1.87 -16.26 10.71
N ARG A 31 -1.25 -17.00 11.63
CA ARG A 31 0.08 -17.62 11.43
C ARG A 31 0.15 -18.58 10.24
N GLY A 32 -0.99 -19.11 9.80
CA GLY A 32 -1.08 -19.99 8.63
C GLY A 32 -0.98 -19.25 7.29
N LEU A 33 -1.04 -17.92 7.28
CA LEU A 33 -0.84 -17.12 6.08
C LEU A 33 0.59 -17.29 5.55
N GLY A 34 1.58 -17.05 6.41
CA GLY A 34 2.99 -17.20 6.08
C GLY A 34 3.44 -16.35 4.88
N ASP A 35 4.69 -16.55 4.48
CA ASP A 35 5.28 -15.80 3.35
C ASP A 35 4.54 -16.07 2.03
N ASP A 36 4.15 -17.32 1.77
CA ASP A 36 3.53 -17.71 0.49
C ASP A 36 2.09 -17.18 0.37
N GLY A 37 1.35 -17.15 1.48
CA GLY A 37 0.02 -16.53 1.52
C GLY A 37 0.10 -15.01 1.34
N VAL A 38 1.10 -14.35 1.94
CA VAL A 38 1.35 -12.92 1.67
C VAL A 38 1.75 -12.69 0.22
N LEU A 39 2.61 -13.51 -0.36
CA LEU A 39 3.00 -13.37 -1.77
C LEU A 39 1.79 -13.42 -2.69
N THR A 40 0.87 -14.36 -2.44
CA THR A 40 -0.40 -14.47 -3.19
C THR A 40 -1.28 -13.22 -3.02
N LEU A 41 -1.31 -12.61 -1.83
CA LEU A 41 -2.02 -11.34 -1.62
C LEU A 41 -1.37 -10.19 -2.41
N LEU A 42 -0.03 -10.14 -2.45
CA LEU A 42 0.70 -9.08 -3.14
C LEU A 42 0.48 -9.08 -4.65
N GLU A 43 0.22 -10.23 -5.27
CA GLU A 43 -0.13 -10.35 -6.70
C GLU A 43 -1.38 -9.52 -7.07
N VAL A 44 -2.27 -9.26 -6.11
CA VAL A 44 -3.50 -8.49 -6.30
C VAL A 44 -3.39 -7.08 -5.74
N ILE A 45 -2.57 -6.88 -4.71
CA ILE A 45 -2.47 -5.59 -4.01
C ILE A 45 -1.56 -4.61 -4.75
N TRP A 46 -0.55 -5.09 -5.48
CA TRP A 46 0.47 -4.22 -6.06
C TRP A 46 -0.07 -3.17 -7.05
N ASP A 47 -1.16 -3.46 -7.77
CA ASP A 47 -1.85 -2.52 -8.68
C ASP A 47 -3.18 -1.97 -8.12
N ASP A 48 -3.55 -2.33 -6.88
CA ASP A 48 -4.74 -1.81 -6.22
C ASP A 48 -4.52 -0.35 -5.76
N LEU A 49 -5.42 0.54 -6.18
CA LEU A 49 -5.36 1.98 -5.88
C LEU A 49 -6.21 2.39 -4.68
N TRP A 50 -7.05 1.48 -4.17
CA TRP A 50 -8.08 1.76 -3.18
C TRP A 50 -7.69 1.33 -1.78
N LEU A 51 -7.02 0.19 -1.63
CA LEU A 51 -6.54 -0.31 -0.36
C LEU A 51 -5.51 0.66 0.22
N LYS A 52 -5.74 1.10 1.46
CA LYS A 52 -4.86 2.06 2.17
C LYS A 52 -4.09 1.40 3.29
N ALA A 53 -4.63 0.31 3.85
CA ALA A 53 -4.05 -0.34 5.01
C ALA A 53 -4.10 -1.87 4.93
N LEU A 54 -2.98 -2.50 5.27
CA LEU A 54 -2.84 -3.96 5.39
C LEU A 54 -2.17 -4.31 6.73
N ASP A 55 -2.91 -4.98 7.62
CA ASP A 55 -2.37 -5.43 8.91
C ASP A 55 -2.06 -6.93 8.88
N LEU A 56 -0.80 -7.28 9.16
CA LEU A 56 -0.23 -8.61 9.09
C LEU A 56 0.54 -8.98 10.36
N GLN A 57 0.11 -8.46 11.53
CA GLN A 57 0.77 -8.77 12.79
C GLN A 57 0.61 -10.25 13.15
N ASP A 58 1.68 -10.91 13.60
CA ASP A 58 1.69 -12.34 13.96
C ASP A 58 1.06 -13.25 12.88
N CYS A 59 1.45 -13.04 11.62
CA CYS A 59 0.96 -13.79 10.44
C CYS A 59 1.93 -14.86 9.95
N GLY A 60 2.93 -15.21 10.76
CA GLY A 60 3.92 -16.24 10.40
C GLY A 60 4.91 -15.77 9.33
N LEU A 61 5.14 -14.46 9.21
CA LEU A 61 6.05 -13.90 8.22
C LEU A 61 7.50 -14.05 8.64
N SER A 62 8.37 -14.18 7.63
CA SER A 62 9.81 -14.06 7.75
C SER A 62 10.34 -12.84 7.00
N ASP A 63 11.63 -12.58 7.15
CA ASP A 63 12.37 -11.62 6.31
C ASP A 63 12.10 -11.79 4.81
N ARG A 64 11.84 -13.02 4.33
CA ARG A 64 11.50 -13.28 2.92
C ARG A 64 10.20 -12.60 2.53
N GLY A 65 9.12 -12.85 3.27
CA GLY A 65 7.81 -12.26 2.98
C GLY A 65 7.83 -10.74 3.07
N VAL A 66 8.54 -10.18 4.04
CA VAL A 66 8.65 -8.72 4.21
C VAL A 66 9.48 -8.07 3.09
N ARG A 67 10.50 -8.74 2.54
CA ARG A 67 11.20 -8.25 1.34
C ARG A 67 10.26 -8.15 0.14
N SER A 68 9.37 -9.12 -0.07
CA SER A 68 8.36 -9.03 -1.12
C SER A 68 7.39 -7.87 -0.90
N ILE A 69 7.02 -7.57 0.35
CA ILE A 69 6.23 -6.38 0.69
C ILE A 69 7.00 -5.10 0.33
N LEU A 70 8.30 -5.02 0.63
CA LEU A 70 9.15 -3.86 0.29
C LEU A 70 9.25 -3.66 -1.23
N ASP A 71 9.44 -4.75 -1.98
CA ASP A 71 9.48 -4.71 -3.44
C ASP A 71 8.16 -4.18 -4.00
N MET A 72 7.03 -4.62 -3.46
CA MET A 72 5.70 -4.11 -3.83
C MET A 72 5.54 -2.62 -3.48
N LEU A 73 5.96 -2.19 -2.28
CA LEU A 73 5.90 -0.79 -1.85
C LEU A 73 6.79 0.15 -2.68
N ALA A 74 7.77 -0.38 -3.43
CA ALA A 74 8.54 0.42 -4.37
C ALA A 74 7.72 0.87 -5.60
N PHE A 75 6.61 0.18 -5.89
CA PHE A 75 5.72 0.48 -7.03
C PHE A 75 4.34 0.97 -6.58
N ASN A 76 3.78 0.38 -5.53
CA ASN A 76 2.50 0.78 -4.98
C ASN A 76 2.67 1.95 -3.99
N THR A 77 2.26 3.13 -4.43
CA THR A 77 2.25 4.35 -3.61
C THR A 77 0.89 4.63 -2.95
N SER A 78 -0.11 3.78 -3.21
CA SER A 78 -1.48 3.95 -2.74
C SER A 78 -1.65 3.49 -1.28
N LEU A 79 -0.90 2.44 -0.89
CA LEU A 79 -0.82 1.93 0.47
C LEU A 79 -0.03 2.89 1.36
N THR A 80 -0.65 3.24 2.49
CA THR A 80 -0.08 4.16 3.47
C THR A 80 0.15 3.52 4.83
N ILE A 81 -0.41 2.33 5.06
CA ILE A 81 -0.23 1.53 6.28
C ILE A 81 0.04 0.08 5.87
N VAL A 82 1.17 -0.47 6.30
CA VAL A 82 1.44 -1.90 6.30
C VAL A 82 2.08 -2.25 7.64
N ASP A 83 1.43 -3.12 8.40
CA ASP A 83 1.89 -3.50 9.74
C ASP A 83 2.34 -4.97 9.75
N VAL A 84 3.65 -5.18 9.83
CA VAL A 84 4.28 -6.52 9.89
C VAL A 84 4.88 -6.81 11.26
N GLN A 85 4.57 -6.01 12.27
CA GLN A 85 5.12 -6.18 13.62
C GLN A 85 4.64 -7.51 14.24
N VAL A 86 5.27 -7.94 15.33
CA VAL A 86 4.90 -9.19 16.02
C VAL A 86 5.07 -10.44 15.14
N ASN A 87 5.85 -10.36 14.06
CA ASN A 87 6.30 -11.54 13.32
C ASN A 87 7.73 -11.88 13.77
N PRO A 88 7.95 -12.96 14.54
CA PRO A 88 9.27 -13.26 15.12
C PRO A 88 10.34 -13.62 14.09
N GLY A 89 9.94 -13.97 12.86
CA GLY A 89 10.86 -14.23 11.74
C GLY A 89 11.30 -12.98 10.98
N VAL A 90 10.85 -11.79 11.40
CA VAL A 90 11.15 -10.50 10.75
C VAL A 90 12.12 -9.70 11.61
N SER A 91 13.21 -9.27 11.00
CA SER A 91 14.21 -8.41 11.63
C SER A 91 13.73 -6.96 11.80
N ASP A 92 14.16 -6.33 12.89
CA ASP A 92 13.82 -4.93 13.19
C ASP A 92 14.26 -3.96 12.08
N ASP A 93 15.35 -4.25 11.37
CA ASP A 93 15.81 -3.44 10.24
C ASP A 93 14.81 -3.46 9.08
N LEU A 94 14.24 -4.62 8.75
CA LEU A 94 13.22 -4.70 7.71
C LEU A 94 11.92 -4.00 8.13
N VAL A 95 11.51 -4.12 9.40
CA VAL A 95 10.38 -3.34 9.93
C VAL A 95 10.63 -1.84 9.76
N ALA A 96 11.83 -1.37 10.10
CA ALA A 96 12.21 0.02 9.92
C ALA A 96 12.23 0.45 8.44
N GLN A 97 12.64 -0.43 7.51
CA GLN A 97 12.56 -0.18 6.07
C GLN A 97 11.11 -0.02 5.60
N VAL A 98 10.19 -0.88 6.03
CA VAL A 98 8.76 -0.79 5.69
C VAL A 98 8.21 0.57 6.17
N MET A 99 8.47 0.94 7.42
CA MET A 99 8.03 2.22 7.97
C MET A 99 8.58 3.42 7.18
N ARG A 100 9.84 3.36 6.73
CA ARG A 100 10.42 4.41 5.87
C ARG A 100 9.71 4.51 4.53
N MET A 101 9.41 3.39 3.86
CA MET A 101 8.69 3.40 2.57
C MET A 101 7.29 4.00 2.73
N LEU A 102 6.55 3.58 3.75
CA LEU A 102 5.20 4.07 4.02
C LEU A 102 5.18 5.56 4.40
N TYR A 103 6.22 6.06 5.08
CA TYR A 103 6.36 7.49 5.34
C TYR A 103 6.42 8.30 4.04
N HIS A 104 7.17 7.83 3.03
CA HIS A 104 7.22 8.48 1.72
C HIS A 104 5.86 8.44 1.01
N ASN A 105 5.18 7.28 1.01
CA ASN A 105 3.84 7.16 0.43
C ASN A 105 2.84 8.12 1.08
N ASN A 106 2.87 8.27 2.41
CA ASN A 106 2.02 9.21 3.13
C ASN A 106 2.27 10.68 2.79
N ILE A 107 3.50 11.04 2.38
CA ILE A 107 3.81 12.39 1.92
C ILE A 107 3.31 12.57 0.48
N SER A 108 3.58 11.62 -0.41
CA SER A 108 3.15 11.69 -1.83
C SER A 108 1.64 11.77 -2.01
N VAL A 109 0.86 11.17 -1.10
CA VAL A 109 -0.62 11.22 -1.14
C VAL A 109 -1.18 12.57 -0.65
N ARG A 110 -0.39 13.42 0.03
CA ARG A 110 -0.84 14.77 0.38
C ARG A 110 -0.66 15.69 -0.84
N PRO A 111 -1.74 16.23 -1.41
CA PRO A 111 -1.58 17.23 -2.47
C PRO A 111 -0.83 18.42 -1.90
N GLU A 112 0.18 18.88 -2.62
CA GLU A 112 0.85 20.16 -2.38
C GLU A 112 -0.24 21.21 -2.17
N VAL A 113 -0.29 21.80 -0.96
CA VAL A 113 -1.16 22.93 -0.70
C VAL A 113 -0.70 24.03 -1.64
N LYS A 114 -1.42 24.23 -2.75
CA LYS A 114 -1.20 25.35 -3.65
C LYS A 114 -1.36 26.62 -2.81
N GLN A 115 -0.24 27.28 -2.53
CA GLN A 115 -0.22 28.66 -2.09
C GLN A 115 -0.68 29.53 -3.27
N GLU A 116 -1.98 29.57 -3.50
CA GLU A 116 -2.59 30.57 -4.36
C GLU A 116 -3.83 31.10 -3.67
N GLN A 117 -3.65 32.25 -3.02
CA GLN A 117 -4.50 33.45 -3.06
C GLN A 117 -4.46 34.17 -1.71
N LEU A 118 -3.70 35.26 -1.67
CA LEU A 118 -4.03 36.51 -0.99
C LEU A 118 -3.20 37.60 -1.69
N HIS A 119 -3.65 37.98 -2.88
CA HIS A 119 -3.46 39.32 -3.42
C HIS A 119 -4.72 40.12 -3.07
#